data_AF-A0A399Z9C4-F1
#
_entry.id   AF-A0A399Z9C4-F1
#
_cell.length_a   1.000
_cell.length_b   1.000
_cell.length_c   1.000
_cell.angle_alpha   90.00
_cell.angle_beta   90.00
_cell.angle_gamma   90.00
#
_symmetry.space_group_name_H-M   'P 1'
#
loop_
_entity.id
_entity.type
_entity.pdbx_description
1 polymer ?
#
loop_
_entity_poly.entity_id
_entity_poly.type
_entity_poly.pdbx_seq_one_letter_code
_entity_poly.pdbx_strand_id
1 'polypeptide(L)' 'PGLWPRVYMDMGDNDRERDFNLQVERLLTQLGVPHEWRLNNGAHDEAYWSAHVSEYLRWYAAGWDQP' A
#
# COMPACT_ATOMS: atom_id res chain seq x y z
N PRO A 1 -10.79 -14.45 15.01
CA PRO A 1 -9.90 -13.29 15.13
C PRO A 1 -8.44 -13.73 14.91
N GLY A 2 -7.86 -13.43 13.74
CA GLY A 2 -6.44 -13.78 13.48
C GLY A 2 -6.01 -14.16 12.06
N LEU A 3 -6.74 -13.84 10.99
CA LEU A 3 -6.30 -14.14 9.61
C LEU A 3 -6.63 -13.01 8.62
N TRP A 4 -6.40 -11.76 9.01
CA TRP A 4 -6.42 -10.71 7.99
C TRP A 4 -5.22 -10.94 7.05
N PRO A 5 -5.42 -10.85 5.71
CA PRO A 5 -4.27 -10.83 4.82
C PRO A 5 -3.38 -9.65 5.20
N ARG A 6 -2.08 -9.78 4.94
CA ARG A 6 -1.21 -8.61 4.95
C ARG A 6 -1.68 -7.68 3.83
N VAL A 7 -1.85 -6.40 4.14
CA VAL A 7 -2.26 -5.37 3.18
C VAL A 7 -1.16 -4.34 3.08
N TYR A 8 -0.75 -4.03 1.86
CA TYR A 8 0.16 -2.94 1.53
C TYR A 8 -0.54 -1.99 0.59
N MET A 9 -0.55 -0.72 0.93
CA MET A 9 -1.19 0.33 0.18
C MET A 9 -0.17 1.42 -0.09
N ASP A 10 0.02 1.79 -1.35
CA ASP A 10 1.03 2.73 -1.82
C ASP A 10 0.43 3.70 -2.84
N MET A 11 0.86 4.96 -2.77
CA MET A 11 0.33 6.03 -3.61
C MET A 11 1.29 7.21 -3.72
N GLY A 12 1.31 7.83 -4.90
CA GLY A 12 1.93 9.14 -5.13
C GLY A 12 1.12 10.32 -4.57
N ASP A 13 1.78 11.33 -4.02
CA ASP A 13 1.17 12.54 -3.47
C ASP A 13 0.52 13.46 -4.51
N ASN A 14 0.88 13.32 -5.78
CA ASN A 14 0.29 13.98 -6.93
C ASN A 14 -0.57 13.03 -7.79
N ASP A 15 -0.96 11.87 -7.25
CA ASP A 15 -1.89 10.97 -7.93
C ASP A 15 -3.29 11.60 -8.03
N ARG A 16 -3.91 11.52 -9.21
CA ARG A 16 -5.27 12.04 -9.48
C ARG A 16 -6.34 11.37 -8.61
N GLU A 17 -6.11 10.16 -8.15
CA GLU A 17 -7.04 9.39 -7.30
C GLU A 17 -6.75 9.58 -5.80
N ARG A 18 -5.90 10.55 -5.44
CA ARG A 18 -5.42 10.76 -4.06
C ARG A 18 -6.54 10.86 -3.03
N ASP A 19 -7.55 11.68 -3.30
CA ASP A 19 -8.62 11.91 -2.33
C ASP A 19 -9.48 10.67 -2.10
N PHE A 20 -9.63 9.82 -3.12
CA PHE A 20 -10.31 8.53 -2.99
C PHE A 20 -9.46 7.54 -2.18
N ASN A 21 -8.18 7.40 -2.51
CA ASN A 21 -7.26 6.51 -1.79
C ASN A 21 -7.14 6.89 -0.30
N LEU A 22 -7.09 8.19 0.02
CA LEU A 22 -7.12 8.65 1.41
C LEU A 22 -8.44 8.33 2.13
N GLN A 23 -9.57 8.22 1.42
CA GLN A 23 -10.82 7.76 2.03
C GLN A 23 -10.75 6.27 2.36
N VAL A 24 -10.15 5.46 1.49
CA VAL A 24 -9.97 4.02 1.72
C VAL A 24 -9.03 3.76 2.90
N GLU A 25 -7.88 4.43 2.96
CA GLU A 25 -6.94 4.32 4.09
C GLU A 25 -7.64 4.67 5.41
N ARG A 26 -8.36 5.80 5.46
CA ARG A 26 -9.11 6.21 6.65
C ARG A 26 -10.12 5.17 7.08
N LEU A 27 -10.82 4.53 6.12
CA LEU A 27 -11.80 3.49 6.42
C LEU A 27 -11.13 2.23 7.01
N LEU A 28 -10.01 1.78 6.44
CA LEU A 28 -9.24 0.65 6.98
C LEU A 28 -8.77 0.93 8.41
N THR A 29 -8.27 2.14 8.66
CA THR A 29 -7.86 2.60 9.99
C THR A 29 -9.05 2.64 10.97
N GLN A 30 -10.19 3.20 10.58
CA GLN A 30 -11.39 3.26 11.42
C GLN A 30 -11.95 1.88 11.79
N LEU A 31 -11.88 0.93 10.86
CA LEU A 31 -12.33 -0.44 11.07
C LEU A 31 -11.31 -1.33 11.81
N GLY A 32 -10.12 -0.79 12.12
CA GLY A 32 -9.05 -1.54 12.78
C GLY A 32 -8.47 -2.66 11.91
N VAL A 33 -8.51 -2.52 10.58
CA VAL A 33 -7.90 -3.48 9.65
C VAL A 33 -6.39 -3.21 9.60
N PRO A 34 -5.53 -4.17 9.98
CA PRO A 34 -4.08 -3.97 9.90
C PRO A 34 -3.62 -3.81 8.46
N HIS A 35 -2.90 -2.73 8.15
CA HIS A 35 -2.33 -2.47 6.83
C HIS A 35 -1.07 -1.61 6.94
N GLU A 36 -0.18 -1.73 5.95
CA GLU A 36 0.95 -0.82 5.75
C GLU A 36 0.56 0.22 4.70
N TRP A 37 0.81 1.50 5.00
CA TRP A 37 0.50 2.62 4.13
C TRP A 37 1.76 3.41 3.78
N ARG A 38 1.96 3.71 2.49
CA ARG A 38 3.04 4.55 1.96
C ARG A 38 2.46 5.67 1.10
N LEU A 39 2.93 6.88 1.37
CA LEU A 39 2.68 8.07 0.56
C LEU A 39 4.03 8.61 0.11
N ASN A 40 4.31 8.53 -1.18
CA ASN A 40 5.58 8.95 -1.77
C ASN A 40 5.37 10.11 -2.73
N ASN A 41 6.45 10.78 -3.15
CA ASN A 41 6.36 11.77 -4.22
C ASN A 41 6.12 11.06 -5.57
N GLY A 42 5.05 11.42 -6.27
CA GLY A 42 4.76 10.82 -7.58
C GLY A 42 3.32 11.01 -8.05
N ALA A 43 3.08 10.66 -9.32
CA ALA A 43 1.77 10.74 -9.96
C ALA A 43 1.27 9.35 -10.37
N HIS A 44 0.11 9.32 -11.02
CA HIS A 44 -0.51 8.09 -11.51
C HIS A 44 0.14 7.61 -12.83
N ASP A 45 1.40 7.17 -12.77
CA ASP A 45 2.17 6.81 -13.96
C ASP A 45 3.11 5.60 -13.77
N GLU A 46 3.56 5.04 -14.90
CA GLU A 46 4.45 3.87 -14.93
C GLU A 46 5.83 4.15 -14.32
N ALA A 47 6.31 5.40 -14.36
CA ALA A 47 7.61 5.74 -13.81
C ALA A 47 7.58 5.61 -12.28
N TYR A 48 6.50 6.08 -11.65
CA TYR A 48 6.24 5.86 -10.23
C TYR A 48 6.14 4.36 -9.92
N TRP A 49 5.21 3.63 -10.57
CA TRP A 49 4.98 2.23 -10.22
C TRP A 49 6.21 1.34 -10.43
N SER A 50 6.92 1.50 -11.55
CA SER A 50 8.13 0.71 -11.85
C SER A 50 9.27 0.97 -10.86
N ALA A 51 9.41 2.19 -10.33
CA ALA A 51 10.41 2.51 -9.31
C ALA A 51 10.18 1.73 -7.99
N HIS A 52 8.93 1.42 -7.66
CA HIS A 52 8.55 0.77 -6.41
C HIS A 52 8.39 -0.77 -6.50
N VAL A 53 8.42 -1.37 -7.69
CA VAL A 53 8.28 -2.84 -7.87
C VAL A 53 9.22 -3.65 -6.97
N SER A 54 10.47 -3.21 -6.83
CA SER A 54 11.45 -3.94 -6.00
C SER A 54 11.06 -3.96 -4.51
N GLU A 55 10.38 -2.93 -4.03
CA GLU A 55 9.87 -2.83 -2.65
C GLU A 55 8.69 -3.77 -2.46
N TYR A 56 7.75 -3.79 -3.43
CA TYR A 56 6.60 -4.68 -3.39
C TYR A 56 7.04 -6.16 -3.35
N LEU A 57 8.00 -6.55 -4.20
CA LEU A 57 8.51 -7.92 -4.24
C LEU A 57 9.18 -8.32 -2.91
N ARG A 58 9.97 -7.43 -2.31
CA ARG A 58 10.55 -7.67 -0.97
C ARG A 58 9.47 -7.80 0.10
N TRP A 59 8.44 -6.97 0.04
CA TRP A 59 7.32 -7.00 0.99
C TRP A 59 6.53 -8.31 0.91
N TYR A 60 6.23 -8.78 -0.30
CA TYR A 60 5.58 -10.08 -0.52
C TYR A 60 6.45 -11.23 -0.01
N ALA A 61 7.74 -11.24 -0.38
CA ALA A 61 8.67 -12.31 -0.01
C ALA A 61 8.91 -12.41 1.50
N ALA A 62 8.82 -11.29 2.25
CA ALA A 62 8.98 -11.29 3.70
C ALA A 62 8.00 -12.21 4.46
N GLY A 63 6.89 -12.60 3.83
CA GLY A 63 5.93 -13.54 4.41
C GLY A 63 6.18 -15.01 4.07
N TRP A 64 7.12 -15.33 3.16
CA TRP A 64 7.34 -16.70 2.69
C TRP A 64 8.11 -17.58 3.65
N ASP A 65 8.94 -16.97 4.51
CA ASP A 65 9.68 -17.68 5.56
C ASP A 65 8.85 -17.88 6.84
N GLN A 66 7.57 -17.45 6.85
CA GLN A 66 6.66 -17.70 7.96
C GLN A 66 6.04 -19.11 7.79
N PRO A 67 6.19 -20.01 8.78
CA PRO A 67 5.70 -21.39 8.70
C PRO A 67 4.17 -21.51 8.62
#